data_AF-A0A067E2B3-F1
#
_entry.id   AF-A0A067E2B3-F1
#
_cell.length_a   1.000
_cell.length_b   1.000
_cell.length_c   1.000
_cell.angle_alpha   90.00
_cell.angle_beta   90.00
_cell.angle_gamma   90.00
#
_symmetry.space_group_name_H-M   'P 1'
#
loop_
_entity.id
_entity.type
_entity.pdbx_description
1 polymer ?
#
loop_
_entity_poly.entity_id
_entity_poly.type
_entity_poly.pdbx_seq_one_letter_code
_entity_poly.pdbx_strand_id
1 'polypeptide(L)'
;DIAEEVEKIDKAMGTGIDVSFDCAGFNKTMSTALSATRAGGKVCLVGMGHHEMTVPLTPAAAREVDVVGVFRYKNTWPLCLEFLRSGKIDIKPLVTHRFGFSQKE
;
A
#
# COMPACT_ATOMS: atom_id res chain seq x y z
N ASP A 1 -17.97 6.65 2.06
CA ASP A 1 -18.27 6.39 0.64
C ASP A 1 -16.95 6.30 -0.12
N ILE A 2 -16.79 5.51 -1.19
CA ILE A 2 -15.52 5.47 -1.95
C ILE A 2 -15.29 6.79 -2.71
N ALA A 3 -16.33 7.37 -3.32
CA ALA A 3 -16.19 8.59 -4.10
C ALA A 3 -15.74 9.78 -3.23
N GLU A 4 -16.32 9.89 -2.04
CA GLU A 4 -15.95 10.91 -1.05
C GLU A 4 -14.49 10.74 -0.57
N GLU A 5 -14.02 9.51 -0.36
CA GLU A 5 -12.63 9.25 0.03
C GLU A 5 -11.66 9.62 -1.09
N VAL A 6 -11.99 9.28 -2.35
CA VAL A 6 -11.18 9.66 -3.52
C VAL A 6 -11.08 11.18 -3.65
N GLU A 7 -12.18 11.91 -3.49
CA GLU A 7 -12.17 13.38 -3.55
C GLU A 7 -11.26 13.99 -2.46
N LYS A 8 -11.29 13.44 -1.25
CA LYS A 8 -10.40 13.87 -0.15
C LYS A 8 -8.94 13.58 -0.47
N ILE A 9 -8.66 12.40 -1.02
CA ILE A 9 -7.31 11.99 -1.44
C ILE A 9 -6.79 12.93 -2.55
N ASP A 10 -7.59 13.18 -3.58
CA ASP A 10 -7.20 14.06 -4.70
C ASP A 10 -6.90 15.48 -4.22
N LYS A 11 -7.73 16.02 -3.32
CA LYS A 11 -7.51 17.34 -2.70
C LYS A 11 -6.23 17.38 -1.87
N ALA A 12 -5.95 16.32 -1.11
CA ALA A 12 -4.75 16.26 -0.27
C ALA A 12 -3.46 16.12 -1.10
N MET A 13 -3.53 15.39 -2.22
CA MET A 13 -2.38 15.17 -3.09
C MET A 13 -2.12 16.36 -4.02
N GLY A 14 -3.16 17.06 -4.47
CA GLY A 14 -3.06 18.20 -5.40
C GLY A 14 -2.60 17.84 -6.81
N THR A 15 -2.36 16.56 -7.09
CA THR A 15 -1.88 16.00 -8.35
C THR A 15 -2.37 14.56 -8.47
N GLY A 16 -2.45 14.04 -9.70
CA GLY A 16 -2.79 12.64 -9.94
C GLY A 16 -1.79 11.69 -9.28
N ILE A 17 -2.29 10.55 -8.80
CA ILE A 17 -1.50 9.56 -8.05
C ILE A 17 -0.92 8.52 -9.01
N ASP A 18 0.40 8.48 -9.09
CA ASP A 18 1.15 7.58 -9.96
C ASP A 18 1.10 6.13 -9.48
N VAL A 19 1.24 5.95 -8.15
CA VAL A 19 1.31 4.65 -7.50
C VAL A 19 0.54 4.69 -6.17
N SER A 20 -0.39 3.75 -5.99
CA SER A 20 -1.08 3.52 -4.73
C SER A 20 -0.64 2.19 -4.12
N PHE A 21 -0.42 2.15 -2.80
CA PHE A 21 -0.11 0.93 -2.07
C PHE A 21 -1.30 0.56 -1.18
N ASP A 22 -1.94 -0.58 -1.45
CA ASP A 22 -2.94 -1.12 -0.52
C ASP A 22 -2.24 -2.05 0.49
N CYS A 23 -2.12 -1.56 1.72
CA CYS A 23 -1.52 -2.30 2.82
C CYS A 23 -2.57 -2.97 3.72
N ALA A 24 -3.87 -2.82 3.43
CA ALA A 24 -4.95 -3.32 4.26
C ALA A 24 -5.57 -4.63 3.74
N GLY A 25 -5.68 -4.82 2.41
CA GLY A 25 -6.18 -6.06 1.82
C GLY A 25 -7.70 -6.22 1.89
N PHE A 26 -8.49 -5.14 1.85
CA PHE A 26 -9.95 -5.22 1.87
C PHE A 26 -10.58 -4.65 0.59
N ASN A 27 -11.75 -5.15 0.21
CA ASN A 27 -12.48 -4.70 -1.00
C ASN A 27 -12.62 -3.17 -1.07
N LYS A 28 -12.92 -2.52 0.06
CA LYS A 28 -13.09 -1.07 0.13
C LYS A 28 -11.77 -0.36 -0.17
N THR A 29 -10.68 -0.72 0.50
CA THR A 29 -9.38 -0.03 0.33
C THR A 29 -8.81 -0.27 -1.07
N MET A 30 -9.00 -1.47 -1.62
CA MET A 30 -8.63 -1.77 -3.00
C MET A 30 -9.43 -0.94 -4.01
N SER A 31 -10.75 -0.86 -3.83
CA SER A 31 -11.62 -0.08 -4.72
C SER A 31 -11.30 1.41 -4.65
N THR A 32 -10.97 1.93 -3.47
CA THR A 32 -10.47 3.30 -3.30
C THR A 32 -9.14 3.49 -4.03
N ALA A 33 -8.17 2.58 -3.86
CA ALA A 33 -6.86 2.66 -4.53
C ALA A 33 -6.98 2.63 -6.07
N LEU A 34 -7.79 1.73 -6.62
CA LEU A 34 -8.08 1.65 -8.06
C LEU A 34 -8.76 2.93 -8.59
N SER A 35 -9.57 3.58 -7.76
CA SER A 35 -10.30 4.79 -8.15
C SER A 35 -9.46 6.07 -8.06
N ALA A 36 -8.62 6.19 -7.03
CA ALA A 36 -7.74 7.34 -6.81
C ALA A 36 -6.48 7.34 -7.70
N THR A 37 -6.08 6.17 -8.21
CA THR A 37 -4.90 6.07 -9.08
C THR A 37 -5.20 6.67 -10.45
N ARG A 38 -4.30 7.53 -10.92
CA ARG A 38 -4.43 8.21 -12.23
C ARG A 38 -4.37 7.21 -13.39
N ALA A 39 -4.81 7.64 -14.57
CA ALA A 39 -4.66 6.84 -15.79
C ALA A 39 -3.18 6.51 -16.09
N GLY A 40 -2.88 5.26 -16.44
CA GLY A 40 -1.52 4.72 -16.62
C GLY A 40 -0.74 4.51 -15.31
N GLY A 41 -1.37 4.73 -14.14
CA GLY A 41 -0.78 4.52 -12.82
C GLY A 41 -0.76 3.06 -12.39
N LYS A 42 -0.33 2.80 -11.15
CA LYS A 42 -0.19 1.45 -10.59
C LYS A 42 -0.81 1.32 -9.20
N VAL A 43 -1.40 0.18 -8.91
CA VAL A 43 -1.83 -0.23 -7.57
C VAL A 43 -1.04 -1.44 -7.13
N CYS A 44 -0.30 -1.32 -6.02
CA CYS A 44 0.49 -2.39 -5.43
C CYS A 44 -0.30 -3.09 -4.30
N LEU A 45 -0.47 -4.40 -4.41
CA LEU A 45 -1.09 -5.26 -3.40
C LEU A 45 -0.01 -5.67 -2.39
N VAL A 46 -0.02 -5.06 -1.20
CA VAL A 46 0.92 -5.35 -0.11
C VAL A 46 0.22 -6.06 1.05
N GLY A 47 -0.99 -5.61 1.39
CA GLY A 47 -1.85 -6.25 2.39
C GLY A 47 -2.34 -7.60 1.90
N MET A 48 -2.44 -8.56 2.81
CA MET A 48 -2.97 -9.88 2.51
C MET A 48 -4.46 -9.90 2.85
N GLY A 49 -5.30 -9.89 1.82
CA GLY A 49 -6.74 -9.88 1.96
C GLY A 49 -7.36 -11.26 2.14
N HIS A 50 -8.68 -11.31 1.98
CA HIS A 50 -9.42 -12.57 1.86
C HIS A 50 -9.00 -13.36 0.61
N HIS A 51 -9.34 -14.65 0.58
CA HIS A 51 -9.08 -15.54 -0.57
C HIS A 51 -9.64 -14.96 -1.89
N GLU A 52 -10.81 -14.33 -1.82
CA GLU A 52 -11.48 -13.69 -2.95
C GLU A 52 -11.95 -12.29 -2.57
N MET A 53 -11.89 -11.38 -3.53
CA MET A 53 -12.26 -9.97 -3.38
C MET A 53 -13.00 -9.48 -4.63
N THR A 54 -14.05 -8.67 -4.42
CA THR A 54 -14.81 -8.04 -5.51
C THR A 54 -14.41 -6.58 -5.62
N VAL A 55 -13.82 -6.21 -6.76
CA VAL A 55 -13.26 -4.87 -7.00
C VAL A 55 -13.56 -4.39 -8.42
N PRO A 56 -13.68 -3.07 -8.65
CA PRO A 56 -14.07 -2.51 -9.96
C PRO A 56 -12.89 -2.50 -10.94
N LEU A 57 -12.57 -3.66 -11.53
CA LEU A 57 -11.47 -3.76 -12.50
C LEU A 57 -11.78 -3.11 -13.85
N THR A 58 -13.05 -3.12 -14.31
CA THR A 58 -13.39 -2.57 -15.64
C THR A 58 -13.05 -1.08 -15.78
N PRO A 59 -13.41 -0.19 -14.83
CA PRO A 59 -13.00 1.21 -14.89
C PRO A 59 -11.47 1.40 -14.77
N ALA A 60 -10.79 0.56 -13.98
CA ALA A 60 -9.33 0.60 -13.85
C ALA A 60 -8.65 0.21 -15.17
N ALA A 61 -9.15 -0.84 -15.83
CA ALA A 61 -8.67 -1.30 -17.12
C ALA A 61 -8.88 -0.23 -18.22
N ALA A 62 -10.03 0.46 -18.24
CA ALA A 62 -10.28 1.55 -19.18
C ALA A 62 -9.31 2.74 -19.02
N ARG A 63 -8.69 2.87 -17.84
CA ARG A 63 -7.66 3.87 -17.53
C ARG A 63 -6.24 3.31 -17.57
N GLU A 64 -6.06 2.07 -18.04
CA GLU A 64 -4.77 1.38 -18.11
C GLU A 64 -4.01 1.38 -16.76
N VAL A 65 -4.74 1.15 -15.66
CA VAL A 65 -4.13 1.03 -14.31
C VAL A 65 -3.59 -0.38 -14.11
N ASP A 66 -2.31 -0.49 -13.80
CA ASP A 66 -1.69 -1.78 -13.48
C ASP A 66 -2.03 -2.22 -12.06
N VAL A 67 -2.30 -3.52 -11.87
CA VAL A 67 -2.45 -4.15 -10.56
C VAL A 67 -1.27 -5.09 -10.33
N VAL A 68 -0.44 -4.77 -9.33
CA VAL A 68 0.85 -5.43 -9.09
C VAL A 68 0.83 -6.15 -7.74
N GLY A 69 0.92 -7.48 -7.77
CA GLY A 69 1.09 -8.29 -6.56
C GLY A 69 2.52 -8.17 -6.01
N VAL A 70 2.66 -7.92 -4.71
CA VAL A 70 3.95 -7.90 -4.03
C VAL A 70 3.96 -8.94 -2.91
N PHE A 71 4.83 -9.93 -3.01
CA PHE A 71 5.01 -10.93 -1.96
C PHE A 71 6.40 -10.86 -1.36
N ARG A 72 6.46 -10.38 -0.11
CA ARG A 72 7.70 -10.24 0.67
C ARG A 72 8.75 -9.42 -0.08
N TYR A 73 9.81 -10.06 -0.53
CA TYR A 73 10.98 -9.43 -1.12
C TYR A 73 11.90 -10.44 -1.80
N LYS A 74 12.72 -9.96 -2.74
CA LYS A 74 13.86 -10.70 -3.32
C LYS A 74 15.03 -9.73 -3.46
N ASN A 75 16.20 -10.11 -2.95
CA ASN A 75 17.45 -9.35 -3.07
C ASN A 75 17.44 -7.91 -2.48
N THR A 76 16.55 -7.59 -1.53
CA THR A 76 16.42 -6.23 -0.96
C THR A 76 17.24 -6.00 0.32
N TRP A 77 17.66 -7.06 1.00
CA TRP A 77 18.38 -6.97 2.29
C TRP A 77 19.62 -6.07 2.26
N PRO A 78 20.51 -6.14 1.25
CA PRO A 78 21.67 -5.25 1.18
C PRO A 78 21.28 -3.76 1.17
N LEU A 79 20.21 -3.41 0.44
CA LEU A 79 19.70 -2.03 0.38
C LEU A 79 19.10 -1.59 1.72
N CYS A 80 18.32 -2.46 2.37
CA CYS A 80 17.75 -2.15 3.68
C CYS A 80 18.84 -1.91 4.72
N LEU A 81 19.90 -2.72 4.73
CA LEU A 81 21.04 -2.53 5.63
C LEU A 81 21.75 -1.20 5.37
N GLU A 82 21.89 -0.81 4.11
CA GLU A 82 22.49 0.47 3.75
C GLU A 82 21.64 1.66 4.22
N PHE A 83 20.31 1.59 4.09
CA PHE A 83 19.41 2.62 4.62
C PHE A 83 19.50 2.79 6.13
N LEU A 84 19.70 1.69 6.87
CA LEU A 84 19.91 1.73 8.31
C LEU A 84 21.30 2.28 8.66
N ARG A 85 22.35 1.82 7.98
CA ARG A 85 23.74 2.26 8.21
C ARG A 85 23.93 3.74 7.95
N SER A 86 23.36 4.25 6.86
CA SER A 86 23.44 5.66 6.48
C SER A 86 22.52 6.57 7.32
N GLY A 87 21.65 6.01 8.16
CA GLY A 87 20.66 6.79 8.91
C GLY A 87 19.52 7.35 8.04
N LYS A 88 19.40 6.92 6.77
CA LYS A 88 18.33 7.35 5.86
C LYS A 88 16.94 6.93 6.34
N ILE A 89 16.86 5.85 7.11
CA ILE A 89 15.62 5.38 7.75
C ILE A 89 15.90 5.11 9.23
N ASP A 90 15.15 5.77 10.13
CA ASP A 90 15.11 5.43 11.55
C ASP A 90 13.92 4.51 11.83
N ILE A 91 14.21 3.26 12.23
CA ILE A 91 13.19 2.26 12.57
C ILE A 91 12.81 2.25 14.04
N LYS A 92 13.54 2.97 14.91
CA LYS A 92 13.29 2.96 16.36
C LYS A 92 11.86 3.36 16.74
N PRO A 93 11.21 4.34 16.08
CA PRO A 93 9.82 4.71 16.39
C PRO A 93 8.79 3.59 16.13
N LEU A 94 9.11 2.59 15.31
CA LEU A 94 8.21 1.45 15.05
C LEU A 94 8.13 0.49 16.24
N VAL A 95 9.10 0.51 17.16
CA VAL A 95 9.11 -0.33 18.36
C VAL A 95 8.30 0.34 19.47
N THR A 96 7.02 0.01 19.57
CA THR A 96 6.09 0.64 20.52
C THR A 96 6.07 -0.03 21.89
N HIS A 97 6.30 -1.34 21.95
CA HIS A 97 6.23 -2.14 23.18
C HIS A 97 7.38 -3.14 23.24
N ARG A 98 7.80 -3.51 24.46
CA ARG A 98 8.86 -4.49 24.72
C ARG A 98 8.38 -5.45 25.79
N PHE A 99 8.40 -6.74 25.45
CA PHE A 99 7.94 -7.80 26.32
C PHE A 99 9.10 -8.75 26.62
N GLY A 100 9.18 -9.23 27.85
CA GLY A 100 10.17 -10.25 28.23
C GLY A 100 9.85 -11.60 27.58
N PHE A 101 10.86 -12.44 27.36
CA PHE A 101 10.68 -13.75 26.71
C PHE A 101 9.66 -14.66 27.43
N SER A 102 9.53 -14.55 28.75
CA SER A 102 8.60 -15.33 29.56
C SER A 102 7.24 -14.65 29.79
N GLN A 103 7.02 -13.45 29.25
CA GLN A 103 5.78 -12.71 29.44
C GLN A 103 4.68 -13.32 28.58
N LYS A 104 3.61 -13.82 29.22
CA LYS A 104 2.38 -14.26 28.55
C LYS A 104 1.45 -13.07 28.34
N GLU A 105 0.50 -13.21 27.42
CA GLU A 105 -0.51 -12.20 27.06
C GLU A 105 -1.16 -11.52 28.27
#